data_AF-A0A1M6FL94-F1
#
_entry.id   AF-A0A1M6FL94-F1
#
_cell.length_a   1.000
_cell.length_b   1.000
_cell.length_c   1.000
_cell.angle_alpha   90.00
_cell.angle_beta   90.00
_cell.angle_gamma   90.00
#
_symmetry.space_group_name_H-M   'P 1'
#
loop_
_entity.id
_entity.type
_entity.pdbx_description
1 polymer ?
#
loop_
_entity_poly.entity_id
_entity_poly.type
_entity_poly.pdbx_seq_one_letter_code
_entity_poly.pdbx_strand_id
1 'polypeptide(L)'
;MSGINYEIQNRKLQSYKHTFDYNFCKRKYNEYASMDLKKFQKCLMDPKKLGEIGHLCSFILWVKNKEKHEYRDTLGDYGLIHLLFHCLESEHHAKIHGEYIHMLFKEDIKLV
;
A
#
# COMPACT_ATOMS: atom_id res chain seq x y z
N MET A 1 -10.04 1.04 -32.29
CA MET A 1 -9.24 0.67 -31.11
C MET A 1 -7.98 1.54 -31.13
N SER A 2 -8.05 2.70 -30.48
CA SER A 2 -6.93 3.66 -30.44
C SER A 2 -5.88 3.17 -29.46
N GLY A 3 -4.67 2.93 -29.98
CA GLY A 3 -3.50 2.57 -29.20
C GLY A 3 -3.31 3.54 -28.05
N ILE A 4 -3.39 3.01 -26.82
CA ILE A 4 -2.91 3.70 -25.64
C ILE A 4 -1.39 3.81 -25.85
N ASN A 5 -0.97 5.02 -26.26
CA ASN A 5 0.42 5.35 -26.54
C ASN A 5 1.31 4.95 -25.37
N TYR A 6 2.12 3.90 -25.57
CA TYR A 6 3.22 3.48 -24.71
C TYR A 6 4.21 4.63 -24.39
N GLU A 7 4.13 5.75 -25.11
CA GLU A 7 4.90 6.97 -24.85
C GLU A 7 4.59 7.65 -23.51
N ILE A 8 3.42 7.41 -22.89
CA ILE A 8 3.14 7.93 -21.54
C ILE A 8 4.00 7.21 -20.48
N GLN A 9 4.41 5.96 -20.72
CA GLN A 9 5.13 5.18 -19.72
C GLN A 9 6.63 5.49 -19.63
N ASN A 10 7.27 5.94 -20.72
CA ASN A 10 8.72 6.20 -20.71
C ASN A 10 9.12 7.64 -20.37
N ARG A 11 8.20 8.62 -20.42
CA ARG A 11 8.53 10.05 -20.16
C ARG A 11 8.42 10.50 -18.69
N LYS A 12 7.95 9.66 -17.76
CA LYS A 12 7.84 10.03 -16.32
C LYS A 12 8.68 9.17 -15.37
N LEU A 13 9.54 8.28 -15.89
CA LEU A 13 10.43 7.46 -15.07
C LEU A 13 11.74 8.17 -14.68
N GLN A 14 11.99 9.40 -15.15
CA GLN A 14 13.16 10.20 -14.74
C GLN A 14 12.96 10.98 -13.41
N SER A 15 11.81 10.85 -12.76
CA SER A 15 11.52 11.51 -11.48
C SER A 15 11.00 10.54 -10.43
N TYR A 16 11.82 9.56 -10.03
CA TYR A 16 11.56 8.71 -8.85
C TYR A 16 11.43 9.49 -7.52
N LYS A 17 11.57 10.82 -7.54
CA LYS A 17 11.27 11.74 -6.43
C LYS A 17 9.76 11.98 -6.20
N HIS A 18 8.84 11.48 -7.05
CA HIS A 18 7.42 11.86 -7.00
C HIS A 18 6.42 10.69 -6.91
N THR A 19 6.85 9.43 -6.75
CA THR A 19 5.92 8.28 -6.69
C THR A 19 5.05 8.29 -5.43
N PHE A 20 5.59 8.82 -4.33
CA PHE A 20 4.92 8.93 -3.04
C PHE A 20 5.15 10.32 -2.47
N ASP A 21 4.09 10.99 -2.02
CA ASP A 21 4.23 12.17 -1.16
C ASP A 21 4.65 11.69 0.23
N TYR A 22 5.93 11.87 0.56
CA TYR A 22 6.52 11.35 1.79
C TYR A 22 5.86 11.92 3.06
N ASN A 23 5.52 13.21 3.08
CA ASN A 23 4.91 13.83 4.26
C ASN A 23 3.48 13.30 4.47
N PHE A 24 2.73 13.15 3.38
CA PHE A 24 1.43 12.49 3.41
C PHE A 24 1.56 11.05 3.90
N CYS A 25 2.46 10.26 3.29
CA CYS A 25 2.63 8.84 3.59
C CYS A 25 3.08 8.62 5.03
N LYS A 26 4.05 9.39 5.53
CA LYS A 26 4.53 9.31 6.92
C LYS A 26 3.42 9.60 7.93
N ARG A 27 2.66 10.68 7.72
CA ARG A 27 1.54 11.05 8.59
C ARG A 27 0.48 9.95 8.62
N LYS A 28 0.09 9.46 7.44
CA LYS A 28 -0.96 8.45 7.30
C LYS A 28 -0.52 7.08 7.79
N TYR A 29 0.71 6.68 7.53
CA TYR A 29 1.32 5.50 8.11
C TYR A 29 1.20 5.53 9.64
N ASN A 30 1.59 6.62 10.29
CA ASN A 30 1.47 6.76 11.75
C ASN A 30 0.02 6.73 12.25
N GLU A 31 -0.92 7.31 11.47
CA GLU A 31 -2.36 7.24 11.77
C GLU A 31 -2.84 5.78 11.79
N TYR A 32 -2.55 5.00 10.76
CA TYR A 32 -2.94 3.59 10.69
C TYR A 32 -2.13 2.69 11.64
N ALA A 33 -0.86 3.00 11.87
CA ALA A 33 0.02 2.33 12.83
C ALA A 33 -0.45 2.51 14.28
N SER A 34 -1.08 3.64 14.61
CA SER A 34 -1.66 3.87 15.94
C SER A 34 -3.13 3.44 16.04
N MET A 35 -3.79 3.17 14.92
CA MET A 35 -5.17 2.73 14.87
C MET A 35 -5.35 1.36 15.54
N ASP A 36 -6.49 1.15 16.19
CA ASP A 36 -6.88 -0.17 16.68
C ASP A 36 -7.33 -1.07 15.53
N LEU A 37 -7.12 -2.38 15.68
CA LEU A 37 -7.40 -3.35 14.62
C LEU A 37 -8.88 -3.33 14.18
N LYS A 38 -9.82 -3.18 15.12
CA LYS A 38 -11.26 -3.17 14.78
C LYS A 38 -11.62 -1.96 13.91
N LYS A 39 -11.07 -0.79 14.21
CA LYS A 39 -11.24 0.42 13.40
C LYS A 39 -10.53 0.29 12.06
N PHE A 40 -9.34 -0.31 12.03
CA PHE A 40 -8.61 -0.58 10.78
C PHE A 40 -9.41 -1.49 9.84
N GLN A 41 -9.98 -2.58 10.36
CA GLN A 41 -10.84 -3.50 9.61
C GLN A 41 -12.05 -2.80 8.98
N LYS A 42 -12.65 -1.83 9.70
CA LYS A 42 -13.72 -0.99 9.14
C LYS A 42 -13.23 -0.13 7.98
N CYS A 43 -12.01 0.39 8.04
CA CYS A 43 -11.42 1.15 6.94
C CYS A 43 -11.16 0.29 5.70
N LEU A 44 -10.87 -1.00 5.85
CA LEU A 44 -10.68 -1.91 4.71
C LEU A 44 -11.97 -2.16 3.91
N MET A 45 -13.14 -1.92 4.50
CA MET A 45 -14.43 -2.05 3.83
C MET A 45 -14.91 -0.75 3.18
N ASP A 46 -14.21 0.38 3.41
CA ASP A 46 -14.53 1.67 2.78
C ASP A 46 -13.66 1.81 1.50
N PRO A 47 -14.26 1.89 0.29
CA PRO A 47 -13.50 1.97 -0.96
C PRO A 47 -12.53 3.16 -1.03
N LYS A 48 -12.88 4.31 -0.44
CA LYS A 48 -12.00 5.49 -0.44
C LYS A 48 -10.81 5.26 0.50
N LYS A 49 -11.06 4.65 1.66
CA LYS A 49 -10.01 4.33 2.62
C LYS A 49 -9.13 3.17 2.17
N LEU A 50 -9.68 2.18 1.48
CA LEU A 50 -8.91 1.09 0.93
C LEU A 50 -7.90 1.58 -0.11
N GLY A 51 -8.28 2.52 -0.98
CA GLY A 51 -7.34 3.15 -1.90
C GLY A 51 -6.16 3.82 -1.19
N GLU A 52 -6.44 4.53 -0.09
CA GLU A 52 -5.41 5.13 0.78
C GLU A 52 -4.52 4.05 1.42
N ILE A 53 -5.11 2.98 1.97
CA ILE A 53 -4.38 1.86 2.58
C ILE A 53 -3.51 1.14 1.55
N GLY A 54 -4.03 0.86 0.35
CA GLY A 54 -3.29 0.23 -0.73
C GLY A 54 -2.10 1.07 -1.18
N HIS A 55 -2.27 2.38 -1.29
CA HIS A 55 -1.18 3.30 -1.59
C HIS A 55 -0.07 3.25 -0.52
N LEU A 56 -0.43 3.20 0.76
CA LEU A 56 0.52 3.10 1.87
C LEU A 56 1.21 1.74 1.94
N CYS A 57 0.49 0.66 1.66
CA CYS A 57 1.06 -0.68 1.51
C CYS A 57 2.16 -0.69 0.44
N SER A 58 1.90 -0.12 -0.75
CA SER A 58 2.91 0.03 -1.79
C SER A 58 4.09 0.89 -1.34
N PHE A 59 3.85 1.95 -0.57
CA PHE A 59 4.91 2.79 -0.01
C PHE A 59 5.82 2.02 0.96
N ILE A 60 5.23 1.28 1.92
CA ILE A 60 5.97 0.46 2.89
C ILE A 60 6.87 -0.54 2.16
N LEU A 61 6.32 -1.27 1.18
CA LEU A 61 7.06 -2.24 0.39
C LEU A 61 8.19 -1.58 -0.42
N TRP A 62 7.93 -0.43 -1.02
CA TRP A 62 8.95 0.34 -1.74
C TRP A 62 10.10 0.77 -0.82
N VAL A 63 9.82 1.26 0.39
CA VAL A 63 10.85 1.61 1.38
C VAL A 63 11.68 0.38 1.75
N LYS A 64 11.04 -0.76 2.05
CA LYS A 64 11.73 -2.01 2.42
C LYS A 64 12.62 -2.54 1.29
N ASN A 65 12.15 -2.49 0.04
CA ASN A 65 12.92 -2.91 -1.12
C ASN A 65 14.12 -1.99 -1.37
N LYS A 66 13.94 -0.67 -1.15
CA LYS A 66 15.03 0.30 -1.23
C LYS A 66 16.11 0.06 -0.17
N GLU A 67 15.73 -0.22 1.08
CA GLU A 67 16.66 -0.52 2.17
C GLU A 67 17.51 -1.78 1.90
N LYS A 68 16.91 -2.79 1.26
CA LYS A 68 17.59 -4.05 0.93
C LYS A 68 18.41 -3.98 -0.36
N HIS A 69 18.35 -2.88 -1.12
CA HIS A 69 18.87 -2.77 -2.49
C HIS A 69 18.34 -3.87 -3.44
N GLU A 70 17.21 -4.49 -3.09
CA GLU A 70 16.59 -5.57 -3.84
C GLU A 70 15.27 -5.05 -4.38
N TYR A 71 15.27 -4.55 -5.62
CA TYR A 71 14.04 -4.26 -6.33
C TYR A 71 13.43 -5.58 -6.81
N ARG A 72 12.82 -6.33 -5.89
CA ARG A 72 12.10 -7.55 -6.22
C ARG A 72 10.61 -7.20 -6.29
N ASP A 73 10.05 -7.24 -7.50
CA ASP A 73 8.61 -7.48 -7.68
C ASP A 73 8.35 -8.88 -7.12
N THR A 74 7.94 -8.97 -5.86
CA THR A 74 7.72 -10.27 -5.23
C THR A 74 6.27 -10.69 -5.44
N LEU A 75 6.02 -11.99 -5.52
CA LEU A 75 4.66 -12.56 -5.47
C LEU A 75 3.87 -12.07 -4.24
N GLY A 76 4.56 -11.62 -3.18
CA GLY A 76 3.96 -10.99 -2.01
C GLY A 76 3.25 -9.67 -2.30
N ASP A 77 3.73 -8.87 -3.25
CA ASP A 77 3.14 -7.57 -3.59
C ASP A 77 1.79 -7.75 -4.31
N TYR A 78 1.73 -8.73 -5.23
CA TYR A 78 0.48 -9.15 -5.89
C TYR A 78 -0.50 -9.80 -4.91
N GLY A 79 0.01 -10.60 -3.98
CA GLY A 79 -0.79 -11.19 -2.90
C GLY A 79 -1.47 -10.12 -2.04
N LEU A 80 -0.75 -9.07 -1.65
CA LEU A 80 -1.29 -7.98 -0.86
C LEU A 80 -2.41 -7.21 -1.57
N ILE A 81 -2.24 -6.93 -2.87
CA ILE A 81 -3.29 -6.29 -3.69
C ILE A 81 -4.54 -7.17 -3.72
N HIS A 82 -4.37 -8.49 -3.91
CA HIS A 82 -5.48 -9.43 -3.93
C HIS A 82 -6.23 -9.46 -2.59
N LEU A 83 -5.51 -9.47 -1.46
CA LEU A 83 -6.11 -9.43 -0.11
C LEU A 83 -6.92 -8.15 0.12
N LEU A 84 -6.43 -7.00 -0.35
CA LEU A 84 -7.12 -5.71 -0.21
C LEU A 84 -8.47 -5.72 -0.94
N PHE A 85 -8.55 -6.29 -2.15
CA PHE A 85 -9.82 -6.40 -2.88
C PHE A 85 -10.83 -7.30 -2.17
N HIS A 86 -10.40 -8.46 -1.66
CA HIS A 86 -11.28 -9.36 -0.89
C HIS A 86 -11.90 -8.67 0.33
N CYS A 87 -11.20 -7.72 0.95
CA CYS A 87 -11.73 -6.97 2.08
C CYS A 87 -12.95 -6.08 1.74
N LEU A 88 -13.12 -5.66 0.49
CA LEU A 88 -14.33 -4.93 0.06
C LEU A 88 -15.52 -5.85 -0.15
N GLU A 89 -15.26 -7.11 -0.49
CA GLU A 89 -16.31 -8.07 -0.85
C GLU A 89 -17.00 -8.66 0.39
N SER A 90 -16.29 -8.71 1.53
CA SER A 90 -16.85 -9.30 2.75
C SER A 90 -16.19 -8.79 4.04
N GLU A 91 -17.03 -8.55 5.05
CA GLU A 91 -16.58 -8.31 6.43
C GLU A 91 -15.74 -9.48 6.97
N HIS A 92 -16.05 -10.72 6.56
CA HIS A 92 -15.28 -11.89 6.93
C HIS A 92 -13.84 -11.80 6.43
N HIS A 93 -13.65 -11.39 5.17
CA HIS A 93 -12.33 -11.18 4.57
C HIS A 93 -11.58 -10.02 5.22
N ALA A 94 -12.26 -8.90 5.48
CA ALA A 94 -11.67 -7.79 6.23
C ALA A 94 -11.19 -8.23 7.63
N LYS A 95 -11.93 -9.11 8.30
CA LYS A 95 -11.54 -9.65 9.61
C LYS A 95 -10.32 -10.56 9.53
N ILE A 96 -10.29 -11.49 8.59
CA ILE A 96 -9.18 -12.46 8.44
C ILE A 96 -7.91 -11.77 7.96
N HIS A 97 -8.00 -10.92 6.94
CA HIS A 97 -6.82 -10.31 6.31
C HIS A 97 -6.39 -9.02 7.01
N GLY A 98 -7.28 -8.37 7.74
CA GLY A 98 -7.00 -7.08 8.37
C GLY A 98 -5.84 -7.13 9.36
N GLU A 99 -5.66 -8.22 10.09
CA GLU A 99 -4.51 -8.37 10.99
C GLU A 99 -3.18 -8.39 10.23
N TYR A 100 -3.09 -9.23 9.19
CA TYR A 100 -1.91 -9.31 8.33
C TYR A 100 -1.58 -7.97 7.68
N ILE A 101 -2.58 -7.29 7.12
CA ILE A 101 -2.39 -6.00 6.47
C ILE A 101 -1.98 -4.93 7.51
N HIS A 102 -2.59 -4.94 8.69
CA HIS A 102 -2.29 -3.98 9.75
C HIS A 102 -0.87 -4.16 10.30
N MET A 103 -0.34 -5.39 10.35
CA MET A 103 1.04 -5.63 10.74
C MET A 103 2.06 -4.89 9.87
N LEU A 104 1.79 -4.69 8.57
CA LEU A 104 2.67 -3.88 7.71
C LEU A 104 2.85 -2.45 8.23
N PHE A 105 1.84 -1.91 8.91
CA PHE A 105 1.89 -0.59 9.53
C PHE A 105 2.51 -0.60 10.93
N LYS A 106 2.80 -1.78 11.49
CA LYS A 106 3.49 -1.94 12.79
C LYS A 106 4.97 -2.27 12.62
N GLU A 107 5.39 -2.64 11.41
CA GLU A 107 6.78 -2.88 11.09
C GLU A 107 7.55 -1.56 11.07
N ASP A 108 8.65 -1.51 11.82
CA ASP A 108 9.55 -0.35 11.84
C ASP A 108 10.22 -0.19 10.46
N ILE A 109 9.74 0.79 9.69
CA ILE A 109 10.35 1.20 8.42
C ILE A 109 11.18 2.46 8.66
N LYS A 110 12.44 2.49 8.21
CA LYS A 110 13.29 3.67 8.44
C LYS A 110 12.88 4.79 7.49
N LEU A 111 11.97 5.61 7.99
CA LEU A 111 11.59 6.89 7.39
C LEU A 111 12.66 7.93 7.75
N VAL A 112 13.84 7.82 7.11
CA VAL A 112 14.92 8.84 7.15
C VAL A 112 14.45 10.11 6.43
#